data_AF-A0A7S0WF92-F1
#
_entry.id   AF-A0A7S0WF92-F1
#
_cell.length_a   1.000
_cell.length_b   1.000
_cell.length_c   1.000
_cell.angle_alpha   90.00
_cell.angle_beta   90.00
_cell.angle_gamma   90.00
#
_symmetry.space_group_name_H-M   'P 1'
#
loop_
_entity.id
_entity.type
_entity.pdbx_description
1 polymer ?
#
loop_
_entity_poly.entity_id
_entity_poly.type
_entity_poly.pdbx_seq_one_letter_code
_entity_poly.pdbx_strand_id
1 'polypeptide(L)'
;GVGLQPIAVDGLSEVCCTPADELLGGGACAVGGGFRAARVGGSSTRVGILTVSDRASAGMYADESGPTIERVVREYALASGAFDISEVSTALVPDDEVVIERALVDLTSRCDIVFTTGGTGCAPRDVTPEATMRVLAREISGLP
;
A
#
# COMPACT_ATOMS: atom_id res chain seq x y z
N GLY A 1 29.05 -16.66 -35.63
CA GLY A 1 30.05 -16.84 -34.58
C GLY A 1 29.85 -15.77 -33.55
N VAL A 2 29.29 -16.13 -32.40
CA VAL A 2 29.11 -15.25 -31.24
C VAL A 2 30.44 -15.21 -30.49
N GLY A 3 31.00 -14.02 -30.31
CA GLY A 3 32.20 -13.78 -29.52
C GLY A 3 31.88 -12.90 -28.33
N LEU A 4 31.58 -13.53 -27.21
CA LEU A 4 31.51 -12.92 -25.88
C LEU A 4 32.91 -12.50 -25.42
N GLN A 5 32.99 -11.38 -24.71
CA GLN A 5 34.05 -11.12 -23.74
C GLN A 5 33.40 -10.71 -22.41
N PRO A 6 33.86 -11.24 -21.25
CA PRO A 6 33.26 -11.02 -19.95
C PRO A 6 33.80 -9.77 -19.27
N ILE A 7 32.96 -9.09 -18.49
CA ILE A 7 33.38 -8.08 -17.52
C ILE A 7 33.23 -8.71 -16.15
N ALA A 8 34.36 -8.87 -15.45
CA ALA A 8 34.44 -9.31 -14.07
C ALA A 8 34.08 -8.16 -13.13
N VAL A 9 33.22 -8.45 -12.14
CA VAL A 9 33.21 -7.75 -10.86
C VAL A 9 33.15 -8.83 -9.79
N ASP A 10 34.27 -8.99 -9.10
CA ASP A 10 34.43 -9.82 -7.92
C ASP A 10 33.66 -9.23 -6.73
N GLY A 11 33.07 -10.12 -5.94
CA GLY A 11 33.21 -10.04 -4.50
C GLY A 11 31.95 -9.73 -3.69
N LEU A 12 31.50 -10.78 -2.97
CA LEU A 12 30.99 -10.76 -1.59
C LEU A 12 29.63 -10.05 -1.39
N SER A 13 28.62 -10.57 -0.71
CA SER A 13 28.49 -11.71 0.20
C SER A 13 27.00 -11.90 0.48
N GLU A 14 26.67 -13.10 0.96
CA GLU A 14 25.38 -13.52 1.46
C GLU A 14 24.75 -12.58 2.52
N VAL A 15 23.45 -12.85 2.75
CA VAL A 15 22.69 -12.53 3.97
C VAL A 15 21.97 -11.18 3.99
N CYS A 16 20.72 -11.18 3.53
CA CYS A 16 19.68 -10.29 4.08
C CYS A 16 18.62 -11.14 4.81
N CYS A 17 19.08 -11.93 5.78
CA CYS A 17 18.27 -12.36 6.92
C CYS A 17 18.98 -11.83 8.16
N THR A 18 18.74 -10.56 8.51
CA THR A 18 19.07 -10.04 9.84
C THR A 18 17.77 -9.90 10.66
N PRO A 19 17.75 -10.39 11.91
CA PRO A 19 16.60 -10.29 12.80
C PRO A 19 16.30 -8.85 13.21
N ALA A 20 15.03 -8.59 13.55
CA ALA A 20 14.49 -7.30 13.98
C ALA A 20 14.83 -6.91 15.44
N ASP A 21 15.93 -7.39 16.01
CA ASP A 21 16.29 -7.16 17.42
C ASP A 21 17.64 -6.47 17.55
N GLU A 22 17.73 -5.18 17.18
CA GLU A 22 18.83 -4.31 17.66
C GLU A 22 18.56 -2.81 17.42
N LEU A 23 17.46 -2.27 17.94
CA LEU A 23 17.24 -0.80 17.99
C LEU A 23 16.65 -0.34 19.33
N LEU A 24 17.15 -0.88 20.44
CA LEU A 24 16.95 -0.34 21.79
C LEU A 24 18.30 0.08 22.38
N GLY A 25 18.81 1.22 21.93
CA GLY A 25 20.00 1.86 22.49
C GLY A 25 19.77 3.38 22.55
N GLY A 26 19.42 3.86 23.75
CA GLY A 26 19.03 5.24 23.99
C GLY A 26 20.12 6.26 23.65
N GLY A 27 19.68 7.36 23.02
CA GLY A 27 20.44 8.58 22.81
C GLY A 27 19.48 9.74 22.61
N ALA A 28 19.13 10.41 23.70
CA ALA A 28 18.34 11.63 23.66
C ALA A 28 19.21 12.81 23.24
N CYS A 29 18.84 13.51 22.16
CA CYS A 29 19.23 14.90 21.92
C CYS A 29 18.09 15.64 21.23
N ALA A 30 17.72 16.77 21.84
CA ALA A 30 16.47 17.48 21.69
C ALA A 30 16.27 18.14 20.31
N VAL A 31 15.05 18.02 19.78
CA VAL A 31 14.52 18.97 18.80
C VAL A 31 13.43 19.78 19.49
N GLY A 32 13.73 21.06 19.73
CA GLY A 32 12.77 22.04 20.21
C GLY A 32 11.68 22.30 19.17
N GLY A 33 10.45 22.43 19.65
CA GLY A 33 9.26 22.60 18.84
C GLY A 33 8.23 21.55 19.24
N GLY A 34 7.40 21.86 20.24
CA GLY A 34 6.36 20.96 20.70
C GLY A 34 5.34 20.68 19.61
N PHE A 35 5.57 19.64 18.80
CA PHE A 35 4.47 18.87 18.25
C PHE A 35 3.85 18.15 19.44
N ARG A 36 2.86 18.81 20.06
CA ARG A 36 1.82 18.04 20.73
C ARG A 36 1.24 17.18 19.63
N ALA A 37 1.59 15.90 19.62
CA ALA A 37 0.72 14.88 19.07
C ALA A 37 -0.60 15.13 19.80
N ALA A 38 -1.50 15.87 19.15
CA ALA A 38 -2.88 15.89 19.58
C ALA A 38 -3.22 14.42 19.62
N ARG A 39 -3.52 13.90 20.82
CA ARG A 39 -4.34 12.70 20.88
C ARG A 39 -5.61 13.12 20.18
N VAL A 40 -5.68 12.85 18.88
CA VAL A 40 -6.93 12.81 18.17
C VAL A 40 -7.67 11.71 18.91
N GLY A 41 -8.61 12.12 19.76
CA GLY A 41 -9.48 11.18 20.45
C GLY A 41 -10.02 10.21 19.41
N GLY A 42 -9.95 8.91 19.72
CA GLY A 42 -10.17 7.78 18.81
C GLY A 42 -11.24 8.06 17.76
N SER A 43 -10.78 8.53 16.60
CA SER A 43 -11.61 8.54 15.41
C SER A 43 -11.41 7.16 14.81
N SER A 44 -12.49 6.38 14.84
CA SER A 44 -12.47 5.03 14.34
C SER A 44 -12.48 5.08 12.81
N THR A 45 -11.31 4.88 12.21
CA THR A 45 -11.09 4.96 10.77
C THR A 45 -11.52 3.67 10.10
N ARG A 46 -12.37 3.79 9.07
CA ARG A 46 -12.76 2.68 8.20
C ARG A 46 -11.84 2.64 6.99
N VAL A 47 -11.25 1.48 6.74
CA VAL A 47 -10.24 1.30 5.70
C VAL A 47 -10.80 0.40 4.60
N GLY A 48 -10.67 0.83 3.35
CA GLY A 48 -10.93 0.05 2.16
C GLY A 48 -9.62 -0.47 1.56
N ILE A 49 -9.61 -1.70 1.06
CA ILE A 49 -8.51 -2.27 0.29
C ILE A 49 -9.08 -2.82 -1.00
N LEU A 50 -8.60 -2.30 -2.13
CA LEU A 50 -8.98 -2.72 -3.46
C LEU A 50 -7.79 -3.39 -4.14
N THR A 51 -7.90 -4.71 -4.35
CA THR A 51 -6.96 -5.45 -5.18
C THR A 51 -7.48 -5.46 -6.61
N VAL A 52 -6.69 -4.95 -7.54
CA VAL A 52 -6.95 -4.96 -8.98
C VAL A 52 -6.02 -5.98 -9.61
N SER A 53 -6.61 -7.09 -10.06
CA SER A 53 -5.87 -8.11 -10.78
C SER A 53 -6.79 -9.10 -11.48
N ASP A 54 -6.65 -9.23 -12.80
CA ASP A 54 -7.39 -10.23 -13.58
C ASP A 54 -7.20 -11.66 -13.10
N ARG A 55 -5.96 -12.02 -12.77
CA ARG A 55 -5.61 -13.40 -12.46
C ARG A 55 -6.07 -13.78 -11.05
N ALA A 56 -6.02 -12.86 -10.08
CA ALA A 56 -6.63 -13.09 -8.77
C ALA A 56 -8.16 -13.10 -8.88
N SER A 57 -8.75 -12.14 -9.61
CA SER A 57 -10.20 -12.07 -9.79
C SER A 57 -10.77 -13.31 -10.52
N ALA A 58 -10.01 -13.89 -11.45
CA ALA A 58 -10.35 -15.14 -12.12
C ALA A 58 -10.06 -16.40 -11.29
N GLY A 59 -9.56 -16.26 -10.05
CA GLY A 59 -9.22 -17.37 -9.15
C GLY A 59 -8.00 -18.19 -9.60
N MET A 60 -7.17 -17.67 -10.50
CA MET A 60 -5.94 -18.35 -10.95
C MET A 60 -4.84 -18.34 -9.87
N TYR A 61 -4.87 -17.35 -8.98
CA TYR A 61 -4.08 -17.33 -7.74
C TYR A 61 -4.85 -16.64 -6.61
N ALA A 62 -4.47 -16.94 -5.37
CA ALA A 62 -4.99 -16.24 -4.20
C ALA A 62 -4.41 -14.82 -4.12
N ASP A 63 -5.24 -13.86 -3.71
CA ASP A 63 -4.77 -12.51 -3.41
C ASP A 63 -3.94 -12.51 -2.11
N GLU A 64 -2.62 -12.32 -2.25
CA GLU A 64 -1.69 -12.15 -1.13
C GLU A 64 -1.49 -10.66 -0.76
N SER A 65 -1.79 -9.75 -1.70
CA SER A 65 -1.55 -8.32 -1.55
C SER A 65 -2.56 -7.69 -0.61
N GLY A 66 -3.85 -7.99 -0.77
CA GLY A 66 -4.92 -7.49 0.10
C GLY A 66 -4.67 -7.77 1.59
N PRO A 67 -4.47 -9.05 1.99
CA PRO A 67 -4.16 -9.42 3.37
C PRO A 67 -2.86 -8.78 3.89
N THR A 68 -1.85 -8.61 3.03
CA THR A 68 -0.59 -7.97 3.40
C THR A 68 -0.78 -6.50 3.74
N ILE A 69 -1.55 -5.77 2.93
CA ILE A 69 -1.87 -4.36 3.17
C ILE A 69 -2.66 -4.21 4.47
N GLU A 70 -3.67 -5.06 4.70
CA GLU A 70 -4.43 -5.03 5.95
C GLU A 70 -3.50 -5.17 7.17
N ARG A 71 -2.60 -6.15 7.13
CA ARG A 71 -1.64 -6.39 8.21
C ARG A 71 -0.76 -5.17 8.46
N VAL A 72 -0.14 -4.62 7.42
CA VAL A 72 0.77 -3.46 7.53
C VAL A 72 0.04 -2.23 8.05
N VAL A 73 -1.17 -1.96 7.57
CA VAL A 73 -1.97 -0.81 8.02
C VAL A 73 -2.33 -0.95 9.50
N ARG A 74 -2.71 -2.15 9.95
CA ARG A 74 -2.98 -2.43 11.38
C ARG A 74 -1.74 -2.30 12.25
N GLU A 75 -0.61 -2.85 11.82
CA GLU A 75 0.67 -2.72 12.51
C GLU A 75 1.09 -1.25 12.65
N TYR A 76 0.96 -0.47 11.58
CA TYR A 76 1.28 0.95 11.58
C TYR A 76 0.35 1.75 12.51
N ALA A 77 -0.95 1.49 12.48
CA ALA A 77 -1.92 2.13 13.36
C ALA A 77 -1.57 1.88 14.84
N LEU A 78 -1.26 0.63 15.19
CA LEU A 78 -0.87 0.23 16.54
C LEU A 78 0.45 0.89 16.98
N ALA A 79 1.46 0.87 16.12
CA ALA A 79 2.79 1.39 16.45
C ALA A 79 2.83 2.92 16.56
N SER A 80 2.11 3.62 15.66
CA SER A 80 2.07 5.08 15.64
C SER A 80 1.13 5.66 16.70
N GLY A 81 0.07 4.92 17.07
CA GLY A 81 -1.04 5.45 17.87
C GLY A 81 -1.75 6.63 17.19
N ALA A 82 -1.60 6.77 15.87
CA ALA A 82 -2.10 7.92 15.12
C ALA A 82 -3.61 7.84 14.86
N PHE A 83 -4.15 6.62 14.71
CA PHE A 83 -5.56 6.35 14.46
C PHE A 83 -5.93 4.93 14.89
N ASP A 84 -7.21 4.68 15.14
CA ASP A 84 -7.76 3.35 15.40
C ASP A 84 -8.53 2.85 14.18
N ILE A 85 -8.42 1.57 13.84
CA ILE A 85 -9.14 0.98 12.71
C ILE A 85 -10.41 0.31 13.23
N SER A 86 -11.59 0.80 12.87
CA SER A 86 -12.88 0.17 13.22
C SER A 86 -13.24 -0.99 12.31
N GLU A 87 -13.06 -0.80 11.01
CA GLU A 87 -13.55 -1.72 9.99
C GLU A 87 -12.58 -1.76 8.82
N VAL A 88 -12.43 -2.94 8.23
CA VAL A 88 -11.69 -3.14 6.98
C VAL A 88 -12.64 -3.76 5.96
N SER A 89 -12.86 -3.07 4.85
CA SER A 89 -13.56 -3.58 3.68
C SER A 89 -12.55 -3.97 2.61
N THR A 90 -12.68 -5.16 2.05
CA THR A 90 -11.83 -5.61 0.94
C THR A 90 -12.65 -5.85 -0.32
N ALA A 91 -12.05 -5.59 -1.48
CA ALA A 91 -12.63 -5.88 -2.78
C ALA A 91 -11.54 -6.37 -3.74
N LEU A 92 -11.91 -7.32 -4.61
CA LEU A 92 -11.03 -7.88 -5.63
C LEU A 92 -11.71 -7.76 -6.99
N VAL A 93 -11.09 -7.06 -7.93
CA VAL A 93 -11.65 -6.75 -9.25
C VAL A 93 -10.64 -7.03 -10.36
N PRO A 94 -11.09 -7.31 -11.60
CA PRO A 94 -10.21 -7.40 -12.76
C PRO A 94 -9.67 -6.01 -13.17
N ASP A 95 -8.67 -6.03 -14.04
CA ASP A 95 -8.07 -4.84 -14.65
C ASP A 95 -9.01 -4.27 -15.74
N ASP A 96 -10.15 -3.73 -15.30
CA ASP A 96 -11.19 -3.09 -16.10
C ASP A 96 -11.58 -1.74 -15.49
N GLU A 97 -11.47 -0.68 -16.28
CA GLU A 97 -11.63 0.70 -15.82
C GLU A 97 -13.00 0.96 -15.17
N VAL A 98 -14.08 0.44 -15.76
CA VAL A 98 -15.46 0.67 -15.27
C VAL A 98 -15.71 -0.13 -13.99
N VAL A 99 -15.16 -1.33 -13.89
CA VAL A 99 -15.29 -2.15 -12.68
C VAL A 99 -14.51 -1.54 -11.53
N ILE A 100 -13.29 -1.05 -11.77
CA ILE A 100 -12.46 -0.35 -10.77
C ILE A 100 -13.17 0.91 -10.30
N GLU A 101 -13.71 1.72 -11.21
CA GLU A 101 -14.46 2.94 -10.89
C GLU A 101 -15.61 2.65 -9.92
N ARG A 102 -16.43 1.65 -10.24
CA ARG A 102 -17.57 1.24 -9.39
C ARG A 102 -17.13 0.76 -8.02
N ALA A 103 -16.05 -0.03 -7.96
CA ALA A 103 -15.50 -0.52 -6.70
C ALA A 103 -14.96 0.63 -5.83
N LEU A 104 -14.30 1.62 -6.44
CA LEU A 104 -13.84 2.81 -5.74
C LEU A 104 -15.00 3.65 -5.21
N VAL A 105 -16.06 3.87 -6.00
CA VAL A 105 -17.26 4.58 -5.54
C VAL A 105 -17.93 3.86 -4.37
N ASP A 106 -18.08 2.54 -4.47
CA ASP A 106 -18.64 1.72 -3.40
C ASP A 106 -17.81 1.80 -2.11
N LEU A 107 -16.49 1.59 -2.21
CA LEU A 107 -15.59 1.65 -1.05
C LEU A 107 -15.56 3.04 -0.42
N THR A 108 -15.44 4.11 -1.21
CA THR A 108 -15.41 5.49 -0.70
C THR A 108 -16.72 5.94 -0.08
N SER A 109 -17.84 5.29 -0.38
CA SER A 109 -19.12 5.57 0.28
C SER A 109 -19.19 5.09 1.74
N ARG A 110 -18.34 4.12 2.11
CA ARG A 110 -18.32 3.50 3.45
C ARG A 110 -16.98 3.57 4.18
N CYS A 111 -15.88 3.86 3.48
CA CYS A 111 -14.53 3.94 4.02
C CYS A 111 -14.02 5.37 4.04
N ASP A 112 -13.19 5.69 5.02
CA ASP A 112 -12.55 7.00 5.15
C ASP A 112 -11.22 7.05 4.37
N ILE A 113 -10.56 5.90 4.18
CA ILE A 113 -9.32 5.73 3.41
C ILE A 113 -9.43 4.47 2.55
N VAL A 114 -9.01 4.53 1.29
CA VAL A 114 -8.97 3.36 0.40
C VAL A 114 -7.55 3.18 -0.14
N PHE A 115 -7.00 1.98 0.00
CA PHE A 115 -5.74 1.56 -0.60
C PHE A 115 -6.02 0.73 -1.84
N THR A 116 -5.39 1.07 -2.96
CA THR A 116 -5.44 0.25 -4.18
C THR A 116 -4.12 -0.51 -4.35
N THR A 117 -4.17 -1.69 -4.94
CA THR A 117 -2.98 -2.46 -5.30
C THR A 117 -3.20 -3.19 -6.62
N GLY A 118 -2.20 -3.15 -7.50
CA GLY A 118 -2.28 -3.74 -8.85
C GLY A 118 -2.86 -2.79 -9.91
N GLY A 119 -2.63 -3.13 -11.18
CA GLY A 119 -3.11 -2.34 -12.33
C GLY A 119 -2.45 -0.97 -12.50
N THR A 120 -1.27 -0.71 -11.90
CA THR A 120 -0.53 0.57 -11.96
C THR A 120 0.78 0.51 -12.74
N GLY A 121 1.05 -0.59 -13.46
CA GLY A 121 2.24 -0.74 -14.29
C GLY A 121 2.11 -0.06 -15.66
N CYS A 122 3.03 -0.37 -16.58
CA CYS A 122 3.00 0.14 -17.95
C CYS A 122 2.33 -0.83 -18.95
N ALA A 123 1.64 -1.87 -18.47
CA ALA A 123 0.95 -2.78 -19.37
C ALA A 123 -0.27 -2.08 -19.99
N PRO A 124 -0.68 -2.43 -21.22
CA PRO A 124 -1.88 -1.85 -21.85
C PRO A 124 -3.19 -2.04 -21.07
N ARG A 125 -3.16 -2.91 -20.05
CA ARG A 125 -4.30 -3.24 -19.19
C ARG A 125 -4.21 -2.60 -17.80
N ASP A 126 -3.07 -2.02 -17.46
CA ASP A 126 -2.91 -1.31 -16.20
C ASP A 126 -3.67 0.02 -16.30
N VAL A 127 -4.90 0.04 -15.79
CA VAL A 127 -5.85 1.17 -15.91
C VAL A 127 -6.31 1.71 -14.55
N THR A 128 -5.67 1.28 -13.44
CA THR A 128 -6.00 1.75 -12.10
C THR A 128 -5.80 3.26 -11.93
N PRO A 129 -4.72 3.89 -12.44
CA PRO A 129 -4.55 5.35 -12.37
C PRO A 129 -5.68 6.10 -13.08
N GLU A 130 -6.03 5.67 -14.30
CA GLU A 130 -7.09 6.27 -15.11
C GLU A 130 -8.46 6.16 -14.43
N ALA A 131 -8.80 4.97 -13.91
CA ALA A 131 -10.03 4.75 -13.16
C ALA A 131 -10.07 5.61 -11.87
N THR A 132 -8.93 5.75 -11.18
CA THR A 132 -8.83 6.58 -9.97
C THR A 132 -9.07 8.06 -10.30
N MET A 133 -8.50 8.56 -11.39
CA MET A 133 -8.68 9.96 -11.82
C MET A 133 -10.14 10.31 -12.14
N ARG A 134 -10.97 9.33 -12.54
CA ARG A 134 -12.40 9.57 -12.80
C ARG A 134 -13.24 9.76 -11.55
N VAL A 135 -12.85 9.15 -10.43
CA VAL A 135 -13.59 9.23 -9.15
C VAL A 135 -13.09 10.33 -8.22
N LEU A 136 -11.88 10.85 -8.45
CA LEU A 136 -11.30 11.89 -7.61
C LEU A 136 -12.02 13.24 -7.78
N ALA A 137 -12.46 13.81 -6.67
CA ALA A 137 -12.92 15.20 -6.64
C ALA A 137 -11.77 16.21 -6.67
N ARG A 138 -10.61 15.82 -6.12
CA ARG A 138 -9.39 16.64 -6.08
C ARG A 138 -8.16 15.74 -6.01
N GLU A 139 -7.18 16.04 -6.83
CA GLU A 139 -5.87 15.39 -6.82
C GLU A 139 -4.91 16.06 -5.82
N ILE A 140 -4.08 15.25 -5.17
CA ILE A 140 -2.98 15.71 -4.30
C ILE A 140 -1.67 15.35 -4.99
N SER A 141 -1.08 16.31 -5.70
CA SER A 141 0.14 16.10 -6.51
C SER A 141 1.39 15.66 -5.73
N GLY A 142 1.33 15.63 -4.39
CA GLY A 142 2.41 15.11 -3.53
C GLY A 142 2.31 13.62 -3.24
N LEU A 143 1.24 12.95 -3.69
CA LEU A 143 1.02 11.51 -3.56
C LEU A 143 0.80 10.94 -4.98
N PRO A 144 1.88 10.59 -5.71
CA PRO A 144 1.79 9.97 -7.03
C PRO A 144 1.38 8.50 -6.97
#